data_AF-A0A7X7SWM3-F1
#
_entry.id   AF-A0A7X7SWM3-F1
#
_cell.length_a   1.000
_cell.length_b   1.000
_cell.length_c   1.000
_cell.angle_alpha   90.00
_cell.angle_beta   90.00
_cell.angle_gamma   90.00
#
_symmetry.space_group_name_H-M   'P 1'
#
loop_
_entity.id
_entity.type
_entity.pdbx_description
1 polymer ?
#
loop_
_entity_poly.entity_id
_entity_poly.type
_entity_poly.pdbx_seq_one_letter_code
_entity_poly.pdbx_strand_id
1 'polypeptide(L)'
;MKKSILLLFCVSIFSLVFVTVSYANSAEPPSVVIIVNNPPESLSISLEDTMAKAIVHKKAWEAQYNFYSRDLRGKSSHTLIVSIDAEKDYYKIDVPVQSYRNIYTLDVKNKKLTPGIHPLRSVILVSMRVIFTLLIEGCIFWLFGFRSKKSWMLFLVINLVTQGALNLWLDSFAITQSYLIIALFIGEIPVFIAETAVFSIAAKEHKVLRRIVYTLFANTASLVAGGFLITLLPV
;
A
#
# COMPACT_ATOMS: atom_id res chain seq x y z
N MET A 1 -4.05 35.89 -19.86
CA MET A 1 -3.12 34.99 -20.60
C MET A 1 -2.28 34.07 -19.70
N LYS A 2 -1.51 34.55 -18.70
CA LYS A 2 -0.64 33.66 -17.88
C LYS A 2 -1.35 32.53 -17.13
N LYS A 3 -2.61 32.71 -16.70
CA LYS A 3 -3.37 31.71 -15.93
C LYS A 3 -3.92 30.56 -16.78
N SER A 4 -4.35 30.84 -18.01
CA SER A 4 -4.89 29.82 -18.93
C SER A 4 -3.80 28.92 -19.49
N ILE A 5 -2.59 29.46 -19.70
CA ILE A 5 -1.41 28.70 -20.13
C ILE A 5 -0.94 27.76 -19.01
N LEU A 6 -0.93 28.23 -17.76
CA LEU A 6 -0.62 27.38 -16.61
C LEU A 6 -1.65 26.25 -16.45
N LEU A 7 -2.94 26.54 -16.68
CA LEU A 7 -4.00 25.53 -16.61
C LEU A 7 -3.83 24.45 -17.69
N LEU A 8 -3.56 24.86 -18.93
CA LEU A 8 -3.28 23.95 -20.05
C LEU A 8 -2.02 23.12 -19.81
N PHE A 9 -0.98 23.72 -19.22
CA PHE A 9 0.24 23.02 -18.85
C PHE A 9 -0.02 21.96 -17.75
N CYS A 10 -0.80 22.29 -16.72
CA CYS A 10 -1.19 21.33 -15.68
C CYS A 10 -2.04 20.20 -16.24
N VAL A 11 -3.01 20.49 -17.12
CA VAL A 11 -3.87 19.47 -17.76
C VAL A 11 -3.05 18.57 -18.70
N SER A 12 -2.06 19.13 -19.41
CA SER A 12 -1.20 18.35 -20.29
C SER A 12 -0.23 17.46 -19.52
N ILE A 13 0.35 17.94 -18.41
CA ILE A 13 1.10 17.11 -17.46
C ILE A 13 0.20 16.00 -16.89
N PHE A 14 -1.03 16.34 -16.50
CA PHE A 14 -2.01 15.37 -15.99
C PHE A 14 -2.23 14.26 -17.01
N SER A 15 -2.51 14.59 -18.29
CA SER A 15 -2.73 13.58 -19.34
C SER A 15 -1.54 12.67 -19.64
N LEU A 16 -0.30 13.13 -19.40
CA LEU A 16 0.91 12.33 -19.66
C LEU A 16 1.17 11.27 -18.59
N VAL A 17 0.62 11.43 -17.38
CA VAL A 17 0.73 10.44 -16.29
C VAL A 17 -0.14 9.20 -16.55
N PHE A 18 -1.15 9.28 -17.43
CA PHE A 18 -2.16 8.24 -17.64
C PHE A 18 -1.92 7.30 -18.84
N VAL A 19 -0.76 7.36 -19.47
CA VAL A 19 -0.43 6.39 -20.53
C VAL A 19 0.06 5.09 -19.88
N THR A 20 -0.86 4.20 -19.52
CA THR A 20 -0.52 2.88 -19.00
C THR A 20 -0.72 1.79 -20.06
N VAL A 21 0.31 0.96 -20.24
CA VAL A 21 0.20 -0.29 -20.99
C VAL A 21 -0.65 -1.26 -20.18
N SER A 22 -1.78 -1.70 -20.74
CA SER A 22 -2.62 -2.72 -20.12
C SER A 22 -1.97 -4.09 -20.32
N TYR A 23 -1.47 -4.68 -19.23
CA TYR A 23 -1.07 -6.08 -19.21
C TYR A 23 -2.27 -6.92 -18.75
N ALA A 24 -2.74 -7.81 -19.62
CA ALA A 24 -3.80 -8.78 -19.30
C ALA A 24 -3.25 -9.88 -18.38
N ASN A 25 -2.96 -9.53 -17.11
CA ASN A 25 -2.50 -10.50 -16.12
C ASN A 25 -3.69 -11.22 -15.49
N SER A 26 -3.58 -12.55 -15.44
CA SER A 26 -4.52 -13.42 -14.73
C SER A 26 -4.46 -13.17 -13.22
N ALA A 27 -5.54 -13.50 -12.51
CA ALA A 27 -5.56 -13.50 -11.05
C ALA A 27 -4.44 -14.38 -10.48
N GLU A 28 -3.81 -13.90 -9.41
CA GLU A 28 -2.71 -14.60 -8.75
C GLU A 28 -3.20 -15.95 -8.19
N PRO A 29 -2.48 -17.06 -8.46
CA PRO A 29 -2.92 -18.39 -8.00
C PRO A 29 -2.88 -18.47 -6.47
N PRO A 30 -3.70 -19.35 -5.85
CA PRO A 30 -3.68 -19.58 -4.41
C PRO A 30 -2.24 -19.83 -3.92
N SER A 31 -1.87 -19.14 -2.85
CA SER A 31 -0.53 -19.20 -2.29
C SER A 31 -0.56 -19.22 -0.77
N VAL A 32 0.54 -19.73 -0.21
CA VAL A 32 0.90 -19.56 1.19
C VAL A 32 2.00 -18.51 1.26
N VAL A 33 1.76 -17.46 2.02
CA VAL A 33 2.68 -16.33 2.20
C VAL A 33 3.16 -16.33 3.64
N ILE A 34 4.47 -16.46 3.83
CA ILE A 34 5.10 -16.33 5.15
C ILE A 34 5.84 -15.01 5.19
N ILE A 35 5.36 -14.13 6.06
CA ILE A 35 5.91 -12.80 6.30
C ILE A 35 6.96 -12.89 7.39
N VAL A 36 8.15 -12.39 7.10
CA VAL A 36 9.25 -12.29 8.07
C VAL A 36 9.73 -10.85 8.15
N ASN A 37 9.70 -10.29 9.35
CA ASN A 37 10.22 -8.94 9.61
C ASN A 37 11.72 -9.00 9.90
N ASN A 38 12.51 -8.18 9.21
CA ASN A 38 13.97 -8.12 9.24
C ASN A 38 14.63 -9.50 9.23
N PRO A 39 14.41 -10.32 8.17
CA PRO A 39 14.96 -11.66 8.10
C PRO A 39 16.50 -11.62 8.02
N PRO A 40 17.22 -12.53 8.70
CA PRO A 40 18.64 -12.71 8.48
C PRO A 40 18.91 -13.18 7.04
N GLU A 41 20.07 -12.84 6.48
CA GLU A 41 20.38 -13.14 5.07
C GLU A 41 20.44 -14.64 4.76
N SER A 42 20.79 -15.46 5.76
CA SER A 42 20.82 -16.92 5.64
C SER A 42 19.46 -17.60 5.80
N LEU A 43 18.39 -16.85 6.08
CA LEU A 43 17.05 -17.41 6.28
C LEU A 43 16.50 -17.98 4.97
N SER A 44 16.23 -19.29 5.00
CA SER A 44 15.50 -19.98 3.93
C SER A 44 14.33 -20.77 4.48
N ILE A 45 13.24 -20.82 3.72
CA ILE A 45 12.04 -21.57 4.07
C ILE A 45 11.75 -22.55 2.94
N SER A 46 11.50 -23.80 3.31
CA SER A 46 11.16 -24.87 2.36
C SER A 46 10.04 -25.76 2.89
N LEU A 47 9.37 -26.48 2.00
CA LEU A 47 8.37 -27.49 2.36
C LEU A 47 9.05 -28.84 2.55
N GLU A 48 8.75 -29.53 3.65
CA GLU A 48 9.28 -30.88 3.93
C GLU A 48 8.81 -31.90 2.88
N ASP A 49 7.53 -31.85 2.51
CA ASP A 49 6.90 -32.84 1.61
C ASP A 49 7.49 -32.83 0.19
N THR A 50 7.71 -31.63 -0.35
CA THR A 50 8.06 -31.44 -1.76
C THR A 50 9.50 -30.99 -1.93
N MET A 51 10.19 -30.65 -0.83
CA MET A 51 11.50 -30.01 -0.81
C MET A 51 11.54 -28.71 -1.63
N ALA A 52 10.36 -28.14 -1.93
CA ALA A 52 10.25 -26.89 -2.67
C ALA A 52 10.75 -25.75 -1.78
N LYS A 53 11.59 -24.87 -2.36
CA LYS A 53 12.03 -23.64 -1.71
C LYS A 53 11.05 -22.52 -1.99
N ALA A 54 10.79 -21.69 -0.97
CA ALA A 54 9.96 -20.51 -1.13
C ALA A 54 10.57 -19.54 -2.14
N ILE A 55 9.70 -18.88 -2.90
CA ILE A 55 10.08 -17.72 -3.70
C ILE A 55 10.11 -16.51 -2.77
N VAL A 56 11.24 -15.80 -2.74
CA VAL A 56 11.47 -14.71 -1.79
C VAL A 56 11.29 -13.36 -2.47
N HIS A 57 10.39 -12.55 -1.93
CA HIS A 57 10.22 -11.15 -2.30
C HIS A 57 10.58 -10.27 -1.11
N LYS A 58 11.66 -9.50 -1.22
CA LYS A 58 12.11 -8.57 -0.18
C LYS A 58 11.71 -7.14 -0.52
N LYS A 59 11.06 -6.45 0.41
CA LYS A 59 10.72 -5.02 0.32
C LYS A 59 11.03 -4.33 1.64
N ALA A 60 11.89 -3.32 1.59
CA ALA A 60 12.39 -2.60 2.76
C ALA A 60 12.83 -3.54 3.91
N TRP A 61 12.10 -3.55 5.02
CA TRP A 61 12.38 -4.34 6.23
C TRP A 61 11.67 -5.70 6.28
N GLU A 62 10.89 -6.07 5.26
CA GLU A 62 10.11 -7.30 5.24
C GLU A 62 10.54 -8.21 4.07
N ALA A 63 10.53 -9.52 4.29
CA ALA A 63 10.52 -10.48 3.19
C ALA A 63 9.31 -11.39 3.26
N GLN A 64 8.79 -11.70 2.08
CA GLN A 64 7.68 -12.62 1.87
C GLN A 64 8.22 -13.88 1.21
N TYR A 65 7.95 -15.01 1.84
CA TYR A 65 8.31 -16.34 1.38
C TYR A 65 7.05 -17.00 0.86
N ASN A 66 6.94 -17.12 -0.46
CA ASN A 66 5.75 -17.56 -1.15
C ASN A 66 5.87 -19.00 -1.64
N PHE A 67 4.82 -19.79 -1.38
CA PHE A 67 4.60 -21.10 -1.98
C PHE A 67 3.30 -21.05 -2.79
N TYR A 68 3.37 -21.42 -4.08
CA TYR A 68 2.19 -21.42 -4.94
C TYR A 68 1.51 -22.79 -4.93
N SER A 69 0.28 -22.85 -5.44
CA SER A 69 -0.50 -24.10 -5.56
C SER A 69 0.29 -25.28 -6.15
N ARG A 70 1.20 -25.03 -7.11
CA ARG A 70 2.10 -26.04 -7.71
C ARG A 70 3.05 -26.69 -6.69
N ASP A 71 3.47 -25.93 -5.67
CA ASP A 71 4.44 -26.34 -4.66
C ASP A 71 3.76 -27.15 -3.53
N LEU A 72 2.45 -26.90 -3.33
CA LEU A 72 1.60 -27.51 -2.29
C LEU A 72 1.00 -28.87 -2.70
N ARG A 73 0.92 -29.17 -4.00
CA ARG A 73 0.41 -30.45 -4.56
C ARG A 73 -0.97 -30.88 -4.02
N GLY A 74 -1.80 -29.93 -3.59
CA GLY A 74 -3.17 -30.19 -3.13
C GLY A 74 -3.30 -30.87 -1.77
N LYS A 75 -2.24 -30.94 -0.96
CA LYS A 75 -2.35 -31.39 0.45
C LYS A 75 -2.93 -30.28 1.31
N SER A 76 -3.63 -30.67 2.38
CA SER A 76 -4.27 -29.76 3.35
C SER A 76 -3.37 -29.36 4.52
N SER A 77 -2.23 -30.02 4.71
CA SER A 77 -1.30 -29.77 5.80
C SER A 77 0.12 -29.98 5.31
N HIS A 78 1.03 -29.10 5.75
CA HIS A 78 2.44 -29.09 5.36
C HIS A 78 3.33 -28.76 6.55
N THR A 79 4.54 -29.32 6.57
CA THR A 79 5.60 -28.87 7.48
C THR A 79 6.54 -27.91 6.75
N LEU A 80 6.71 -26.72 7.31
CA LEU A 80 7.73 -25.77 6.92
C LEU A 80 9.04 -26.11 7.63
N ILE A 81 10.12 -26.12 6.86
CA ILE A 81 11.49 -26.18 7.35
C ILE A 81 12.06 -24.77 7.23
N VAL A 82 12.27 -24.14 8.39
CA VAL A 82 12.92 -22.83 8.50
C VAL A 82 14.38 -23.08 8.83
N SER A 83 15.27 -22.75 7.90
CA SER A 83 16.71 -22.94 8.07
C SER A 83 17.41 -21.58 8.21
N ILE A 84 18.20 -21.43 9.28
CA ILE A 84 19.06 -20.27 9.53
C ILE A 84 20.45 -20.82 9.78
N ASP A 85 21.39 -20.51 8.88
CA ASP A 85 22.73 -21.09 8.88
C ASP A 85 22.69 -22.64 8.91
N ALA A 86 23.06 -23.25 10.04
CA ALA A 86 23.02 -24.70 10.25
C ALA A 86 21.81 -25.17 11.08
N GLU A 87 21.07 -24.25 11.71
CA GLU A 87 19.93 -24.56 12.56
C GLU A 87 18.66 -24.71 11.72
N LYS A 88 17.84 -25.71 12.07
CA LYS A 88 16.56 -26.00 11.41
C LYS A 88 15.45 -26.08 12.43
N ASP A 89 14.44 -25.25 12.25
CA ASP A 89 13.19 -25.30 13.00
C ASP A 89 12.05 -25.80 12.09
N TYR A 90 11.10 -26.51 12.67
CA TYR A 90 10.00 -27.16 11.96
C TYR A 90 8.66 -26.60 12.44
N TYR A 91 7.84 -26.11 11.51
CA TYR A 91 6.53 -25.53 11.82
C TYR A 91 5.46 -26.19 10.98
N LYS A 92 4.41 -26.69 11.62
CA LYS A 92 3.24 -27.21 10.90
C LYS A 92 2.30 -26.08 10.51
N ILE A 93 1.84 -26.12 9.26
CA ILE A 93 0.81 -25.22 8.74
C ILE A 93 -0.32 -26.03 8.13
N ASP A 94 -1.54 -25.63 8.45
CA ASP A 94 -2.73 -26.19 7.82
C ASP A 94 -3.22 -25.22 6.76
N VAL A 95 -3.18 -25.67 5.51
CA VAL A 95 -3.56 -24.89 4.33
C VAL A 95 -4.92 -25.42 3.87
N PRO A 96 -6.02 -24.70 4.10
CA PRO A 96 -7.31 -25.12 3.57
C PRO A 96 -7.22 -25.17 2.04
N VAL A 97 -7.60 -26.30 1.45
CA VAL A 97 -7.47 -26.61 0.01
C VAL A 97 -8.15 -25.57 -0.90
N GLN A 98 -9.04 -24.74 -0.37
CA GLN A 98 -9.82 -23.74 -1.12
C GLN A 98 -9.59 -22.28 -0.67
N SER A 99 -8.70 -22.02 0.30
CA SER A 99 -8.46 -20.65 0.77
C SER A 99 -7.42 -19.94 -0.10
N TYR A 100 -7.78 -18.76 -0.64
CA TYR A 100 -6.86 -17.85 -1.32
C TYR A 100 -6.00 -17.03 -0.35
N ARG A 101 -6.34 -17.00 0.95
CA ARG A 101 -5.71 -16.11 1.94
C ARG A 101 -5.03 -16.91 3.05
N ASN A 102 -3.88 -17.50 2.74
CA ASN A 102 -3.08 -18.26 3.71
C ASN A 102 -1.82 -17.46 4.05
N ILE A 103 -1.97 -16.47 4.93
CA ILE A 103 -0.89 -15.60 5.36
C ILE A 103 -0.47 -16.01 6.77
N TYR A 104 0.83 -16.17 6.98
CA TYR A 104 1.43 -16.43 8.29
C TYR A 104 2.53 -15.40 8.56
N THR A 105 2.67 -15.00 9.82
CA THR A 105 3.79 -14.18 10.28
C THR A 105 4.74 -15.06 11.10
N LEU A 106 6.01 -15.10 10.71
CA LEU A 106 7.06 -15.82 11.43
C LEU A 106 7.88 -14.83 12.26
N ASP A 107 7.85 -15.03 13.58
CA ASP A 107 8.75 -14.38 14.52
C ASP A 107 9.97 -15.27 14.74
N VAL A 108 11.08 -14.91 14.10
CA VAL A 108 12.36 -15.62 14.17
C VAL A 108 12.93 -15.59 15.59
N LYS A 109 12.74 -14.49 16.33
CA LYS A 109 13.34 -14.34 17.67
C LYS A 109 12.61 -15.21 18.69
N ASN A 110 11.29 -15.24 18.60
CA ASN A 110 10.44 -15.99 19.53
C ASN A 110 10.12 -17.41 19.03
N LYS A 111 10.68 -17.83 17.89
CA LYS A 111 10.42 -19.12 17.24
C LYS A 111 8.92 -19.43 17.14
N LYS A 112 8.14 -18.46 16.66
CA LYS A 112 6.69 -18.55 16.65
C LYS A 112 6.13 -18.23 15.27
N LEU A 113 5.28 -19.13 14.78
CA LEU A 113 4.48 -18.91 13.59
C LEU A 113 3.04 -18.60 13.98
N THR A 114 2.53 -17.44 13.57
CA THR A 114 1.16 -17.02 13.85
C THR A 114 0.37 -16.84 12.56
N PRO A 115 -0.89 -17.32 12.48
CA PRO A 115 -1.74 -17.06 11.33
C PRO A 115 -2.12 -15.57 11.26
N GLY A 116 -2.16 -15.03 10.05
CA GLY A 116 -2.52 -13.65 9.77
C GLY A 116 -1.35 -12.66 9.71
N ILE A 117 -1.71 -11.40 9.50
CA ILE A 117 -0.79 -10.26 9.42
C ILE A 117 -0.69 -9.62 10.81
N HIS A 118 0.52 -9.22 11.22
CA HIS A 118 0.71 -8.50 12.47
C HIS A 118 -0.03 -7.13 12.45
N PRO A 119 -0.92 -6.81 13.40
CA PRO A 119 -1.70 -5.57 13.38
C PRO A 119 -0.85 -4.29 13.32
N LEU A 120 0.28 -4.27 14.05
CA LEU A 120 1.23 -3.14 14.00
C LEU A 120 1.79 -2.88 12.59
N ARG A 121 1.92 -3.90 11.73
CA ARG A 121 2.38 -3.73 10.35
C ARG A 121 1.42 -2.83 9.59
N SER A 122 0.12 -3.15 9.62
CA SER A 122 -0.91 -2.34 8.96
C SER A 122 -0.93 -0.92 9.50
N VAL A 123 -0.87 -0.75 10.83
CA VAL A 123 -0.83 0.59 11.45
C VAL A 123 0.38 1.40 10.99
N ILE A 124 1.58 0.80 10.93
CA ILE A 124 2.80 1.48 10.47
C ILE A 124 2.69 1.90 9.01
N LEU A 125 2.22 1.01 8.13
CA LEU A 125 2.10 1.28 6.70
C LEU A 125 1.06 2.37 6.40
N VAL A 126 -0.09 2.31 7.07
CA VAL A 126 -1.13 3.34 6.99
C VAL A 126 -0.61 4.68 7.52
N SER A 127 0.07 4.66 8.67
CA SER A 127 0.65 5.88 9.27
C SER A 127 1.69 6.52 8.36
N MET A 128 2.59 5.73 7.78
CA MET A 128 3.58 6.24 6.82
C MET A 128 2.89 6.90 5.64
N ARG A 129 1.87 6.25 5.06
CA ARG A 129 1.12 6.80 3.93
C ARG A 129 0.51 8.16 4.29
N VAL A 130 -0.24 8.24 5.38
CA VAL A 130 -0.89 9.47 5.85
C VAL A 130 0.13 10.57 6.14
N ILE A 131 1.28 10.23 6.74
CA ILE A 131 2.32 11.23 7.03
C ILE A 131 2.92 11.76 5.72
N PHE A 132 3.28 10.89 4.78
CA PHE A 132 3.88 11.32 3.51
C PHE A 132 2.93 12.15 2.67
N THR A 133 1.65 11.77 2.59
CA THR A 133 0.63 12.54 1.88
C THR A 133 0.45 13.91 2.53
N LEU A 134 0.28 13.99 3.85
CA LEU A 134 0.16 15.25 4.57
C LEU A 134 1.38 16.16 4.40
N LEU A 135 2.60 15.60 4.35
CA LEU A 135 3.81 16.37 4.10
C LEU A 135 3.80 16.96 2.69
N ILE A 136 3.51 16.16 1.67
CA ILE A 136 3.49 16.61 0.27
C ILE A 136 2.40 17.66 0.06
N GLU A 137 1.17 17.36 0.49
CA GLU A 137 0.04 18.27 0.34
C GLU A 137 0.22 19.53 1.17
N GLY A 138 0.75 19.42 2.39
CA GLY A 138 1.07 20.56 3.26
C GLY A 138 2.15 21.47 2.66
N CYS A 139 3.19 20.90 2.05
CA CYS A 139 4.19 21.67 1.31
C CYS A 139 3.55 22.43 0.14
N ILE A 140 2.71 21.75 -0.66
CA ILE A 140 1.99 22.37 -1.77
C ILE A 140 1.03 23.45 -1.26
N PHE A 141 0.32 23.19 -0.16
CA PHE A 141 -0.60 24.12 0.47
C PHE A 141 0.09 25.42 0.88
N TRP A 142 1.28 25.28 1.49
CA TRP A 142 2.11 26.41 1.85
C TRP A 142 2.63 27.20 0.63
N LEU A 143 3.06 26.49 -0.43
CA LEU A 143 3.51 27.10 -1.71
C LEU A 143 2.38 27.84 -2.43
N PHE A 144 1.16 27.33 -2.34
CA PHE A 144 -0.04 27.99 -2.82
C PHE A 144 -0.47 29.17 -1.93
N GLY A 145 0.30 29.51 -0.88
CA GLY A 145 0.16 30.74 -0.11
C GLY A 145 -0.98 30.71 0.90
N PHE A 146 -1.44 29.54 1.32
CA PHE A 146 -2.39 29.40 2.43
C PHE A 146 -1.65 29.54 3.76
N ARG A 147 -2.01 30.54 4.55
CA ARG A 147 -1.34 30.88 5.82
C ARG A 147 -2.30 30.98 7.00
N SER A 148 -3.61 31.01 6.77
CA SER A 148 -4.58 31.08 7.86
C SER A 148 -4.61 29.79 8.67
N LYS A 149 -4.55 29.90 10.00
CA LYS A 149 -4.71 28.77 10.93
C LYS A 149 -6.00 27.98 10.66
N LYS A 150 -7.09 28.67 10.28
CA LYS A 150 -8.38 28.03 9.96
C LYS A 150 -8.29 27.17 8.70
N SER A 151 -7.57 27.64 7.66
CA SER A 151 -7.39 26.89 6.43
C SER A 151 -6.47 25.69 6.63
N TRP A 152 -5.43 25.82 7.46
CA TRP A 152 -4.55 24.71 7.86
C TRP A 152 -5.28 23.63 8.66
N MET A 153 -6.10 24.03 9.63
CA MET A 153 -6.93 23.08 10.38
C MET A 153 -7.92 22.34 9.47
N LEU A 154 -8.57 23.06 8.55
CA LEU A 154 -9.49 22.46 7.59
C LEU A 154 -8.77 21.47 6.65
N PHE A 155 -7.60 21.84 6.14
CA PHE A 155 -6.74 20.97 5.35
C PHE A 155 -6.44 19.66 6.10
N LEU A 156 -5.91 19.76 7.32
CA LEU A 156 -5.53 18.59 8.11
C LEU A 156 -6.73 17.67 8.40
N VAL A 157 -7.87 18.23 8.80
CA VAL A 157 -9.06 17.44 9.11
C VAL A 157 -9.60 16.72 7.88
N ILE A 158 -9.69 17.42 6.74
CA ILE A 158 -10.18 16.81 5.49
C ILE A 158 -9.27 15.66 5.08
N ASN A 159 -7.97 15.91 4.96
CA ASN A 159 -6.98 14.90 4.57
C ASN A 159 -6.97 13.69 5.53
N LEU A 160 -7.02 13.92 6.86
CA LEU A 160 -7.01 12.81 7.82
C LEU A 160 -8.27 11.95 7.72
N VAL A 161 -9.44 12.56 7.52
CA VAL A 161 -10.71 11.84 7.39
C VAL A 161 -10.75 11.05 6.09
N THR A 162 -10.39 11.67 4.97
CA THR A 162 -10.40 11.01 3.65
C THR A 162 -9.36 9.91 3.55
N GLN A 163 -8.13 10.16 3.97
CA GLN A 163 -7.07 9.14 3.95
C GLN A 163 -7.34 8.04 4.97
N GLY A 164 -7.91 8.36 6.14
CA GLY A 164 -8.35 7.36 7.11
C GLY A 164 -9.40 6.44 6.51
N ALA A 165 -10.42 7.00 5.86
CA ALA A 165 -11.46 6.23 5.18
C ALA A 165 -10.91 5.35 4.04
N LEU A 166 -10.01 5.91 3.22
CA LEU A 166 -9.38 5.19 2.12
C LEU A 166 -8.54 4.01 2.61
N ASN A 167 -7.73 4.20 3.65
CA ASN A 167 -6.88 3.12 4.18
C ASN A 167 -7.72 2.01 4.84
N LEU A 168 -8.78 2.35 5.57
CA LEU A 168 -9.71 1.35 6.12
C LEU A 168 -10.41 0.55 5.01
N TRP A 169 -10.78 1.22 3.93
CA TRP A 169 -11.36 0.56 2.77
C TRP A 169 -10.33 -0.36 2.08
N LEU A 170 -9.08 0.09 1.90
CA LEU A 170 -8.01 -0.72 1.30
C LEU A 170 -7.68 -1.99 2.10
N ASP A 171 -7.70 -1.93 3.43
CA ASP A 171 -7.50 -3.10 4.28
C ASP A 171 -8.55 -4.20 4.04
N SER A 172 -9.76 -3.84 3.59
CA SER A 172 -10.80 -4.81 3.23
C SER A 172 -10.52 -5.57 1.92
N PHE A 173 -9.68 -5.02 1.02
CA PHE A 173 -9.32 -5.60 -0.28
C PHE A 173 -8.00 -6.40 -0.26
N ALA A 174 -7.37 -6.59 0.90
CA ALA A 174 -6.05 -7.24 1.05
C ALA A 174 -6.02 -8.76 0.73
N ILE A 175 -6.77 -9.21 -0.27
CA ILE A 175 -6.85 -10.59 -0.75
C ILE A 175 -5.70 -10.88 -1.75
N THR A 176 -5.11 -9.87 -2.41
CA THR A 176 -3.96 -10.06 -3.32
C THR A 176 -3.13 -8.79 -3.48
N GLN A 177 -1.81 -8.88 -3.30
CA GLN A 177 -0.88 -7.75 -3.44
C GLN A 177 -0.92 -7.14 -4.85
N SER A 178 -1.21 -7.98 -5.86
CA SER A 178 -1.19 -7.64 -7.28
C SER A 178 -2.21 -6.56 -7.70
N TYR A 179 -3.30 -6.36 -6.95
CA TYR A 179 -4.34 -5.37 -7.30
C TYR A 179 -4.37 -4.14 -6.37
N LEU A 180 -3.45 -4.04 -5.39
CA LEU A 180 -3.45 -2.94 -4.42
C LEU A 180 -3.24 -1.57 -5.08
N ILE A 181 -2.43 -1.49 -6.14
CA ILE A 181 -2.20 -0.23 -6.88
C ILE A 181 -3.49 0.20 -7.61
N ILE A 182 -4.21 -0.75 -8.20
CA ILE A 182 -5.48 -0.48 -8.89
C ILE A 182 -6.55 -0.08 -7.88
N ALA A 183 -6.65 -0.79 -6.76
CA ALA A 183 -7.58 -0.46 -5.68
C ALA A 183 -7.29 0.94 -5.12
N LEU A 184 -6.02 1.28 -4.87
CA LEU A 184 -5.62 2.62 -4.45
C LEU A 184 -6.09 3.66 -5.46
N PHE A 185 -5.79 3.46 -6.74
CA PHE A 185 -6.15 4.40 -7.78
C PHE A 185 -7.67 4.64 -7.84
N ILE A 186 -8.47 3.58 -7.80
CA ILE A 186 -9.94 3.67 -7.81
C ILE A 186 -10.45 4.37 -6.54
N GLY A 187 -9.88 4.03 -5.38
CA GLY A 187 -10.28 4.60 -4.09
C GLY A 187 -9.91 6.08 -3.94
N GLU A 188 -8.87 6.54 -4.64
CA GLU A 188 -8.43 7.94 -4.61
C GLU A 188 -9.36 8.86 -5.41
N ILE A 189 -10.10 8.36 -6.41
CA ILE A 189 -11.07 9.15 -7.19
C ILE A 189 -12.14 9.81 -6.29
N PRO A 190 -12.88 9.07 -5.45
CA PRO A 190 -13.88 9.67 -4.56
C PRO A 190 -13.24 10.57 -3.49
N VAL A 191 -12.03 10.26 -3.02
CA VAL A 191 -11.26 11.13 -2.11
C VAL A 191 -11.02 12.48 -2.79
N PHE A 192 -10.48 12.47 -4.01
CA PHE A 192 -10.22 13.67 -4.81
C PHE A 192 -11.44 14.59 -4.93
N ILE A 193 -12.60 14.00 -5.23
CA ILE A 193 -13.86 14.72 -5.39
C ILE A 193 -14.30 15.30 -4.06
N ALA A 194 -14.26 14.50 -2.99
CA ALA A 194 -14.65 14.92 -1.65
C ALA A 194 -13.77 16.05 -1.13
N GLU A 195 -12.44 15.92 -1.22
CA GLU A 195 -11.51 16.95 -0.78
C GLU A 195 -11.69 18.25 -1.55
N THR A 196 -11.79 18.15 -2.88
CA THR A 196 -11.99 19.33 -3.74
C THR A 196 -13.30 20.03 -3.39
N ALA A 197 -14.41 19.29 -3.25
CA ALA A 197 -15.71 19.87 -2.93
C ALA A 197 -15.70 20.51 -1.53
N VAL A 198 -15.31 19.75 -0.49
CA VAL A 198 -15.37 20.20 0.90
C VAL A 198 -14.41 21.36 1.13
N PHE A 199 -13.16 21.27 0.66
CA PHE A 199 -12.17 22.34 0.86
C PHE A 199 -12.57 23.61 0.10
N SER A 200 -13.08 23.48 -1.13
CA SER A 200 -13.50 24.62 -1.93
C SER A 200 -14.69 25.37 -1.36
N ILE A 201 -15.55 24.71 -0.58
CA ILE A 201 -16.72 25.33 0.06
C ILE A 201 -16.36 25.88 1.44
N ALA A 202 -15.67 25.09 2.27
CA ALA A 202 -15.43 25.41 3.67
C ALA A 202 -14.28 26.41 3.88
N ALA A 203 -13.22 26.37 3.06
CA ALA A 203 -12.15 27.35 3.17
C ALA A 203 -12.66 28.71 2.70
N LYS A 204 -12.28 29.79 3.40
CA LYS A 204 -12.61 31.19 3.02
C LYS A 204 -11.40 31.98 2.54
N GLU A 205 -10.21 31.38 2.63
CA GLU A 205 -8.98 31.99 2.17
C GLU A 205 -8.84 31.81 0.66
N HIS A 206 -8.46 32.90 -0.03
CA HIS A 206 -8.34 32.99 -1.49
C HIS A 206 -9.63 32.73 -2.28
N LYS A 207 -9.56 32.97 -3.60
CA LYS A 207 -10.66 32.74 -4.54
C LYS A 207 -10.91 31.23 -4.72
N VAL A 208 -12.18 30.86 -4.96
CA VAL A 208 -12.63 29.47 -5.22
C VAL A 208 -11.71 28.75 -6.23
N LEU A 209 -11.41 29.39 -7.36
CA LEU A 209 -10.55 28.82 -8.39
C LEU A 209 -9.16 28.44 -7.87
N ARG A 210 -8.56 29.25 -6.99
CA ARG A 210 -7.23 28.94 -6.41
C ARG A 210 -7.31 27.74 -5.48
N ARG A 211 -8.41 27.59 -4.73
CA ARG A 211 -8.65 26.45 -3.85
C ARG A 211 -8.80 25.16 -4.63
N ILE A 212 -9.60 25.18 -5.69
CA ILE A 212 -9.77 24.03 -6.59
C ILE A 212 -8.42 23.64 -7.21
N VAL A 213 -7.70 24.58 -7.82
CA VAL A 213 -6.39 24.28 -8.45
C VAL A 213 -5.38 23.74 -7.45
N TYR A 214 -5.36 24.28 -6.22
CA TYR A 214 -4.55 23.75 -5.14
C TYR A 214 -4.90 22.29 -4.85
N THR A 215 -6.18 22.00 -4.55
CA THR A 215 -6.58 20.66 -4.10
C THR A 215 -6.32 19.63 -5.18
N LEU A 216 -6.63 19.93 -6.44
CA LEU A 216 -6.32 19.04 -7.56
C LEU A 216 -4.81 18.78 -7.69
N PHE A 217 -3.97 19.81 -7.55
CA PHE A 217 -2.52 19.66 -7.68
C PHE A 217 -1.92 18.89 -6.49
N ALA A 218 -2.36 19.18 -5.28
CA ALA A 218 -1.92 18.53 -4.05
C ALA A 218 -2.27 17.04 -4.06
N ASN A 219 -3.54 16.71 -4.31
CA ASN A 219 -3.99 15.32 -4.37
C ASN A 219 -3.34 14.55 -5.54
N THR A 220 -3.07 15.19 -6.69
CA THR A 220 -2.34 14.51 -7.79
C THR A 220 -0.91 14.18 -7.37
N ALA A 221 -0.22 15.14 -6.77
CA ALA A 221 1.15 14.95 -6.32
C ALA A 221 1.26 13.86 -5.24
N SER A 222 0.31 13.84 -4.30
CA SER A 222 0.25 12.83 -3.25
C SER A 222 -0.14 11.45 -3.80
N LEU A 223 -1.02 11.35 -4.80
CA LEU A 223 -1.33 10.11 -5.51
C LEU A 223 -0.09 9.51 -6.20
N VAL A 224 0.65 10.32 -6.96
CA VAL A 224 1.86 9.88 -7.66
C VAL A 224 2.92 9.41 -6.65
N ALA A 225 3.14 10.18 -5.58
CA ALA A 225 4.06 9.81 -4.53
C ALA A 225 3.60 8.57 -3.76
N GLY A 226 2.30 8.42 -3.48
CA GLY A 226 1.71 7.25 -2.83
C GLY A 226 1.86 5.98 -3.66
N GLY A 227 1.62 6.08 -4.98
CA GLY A 227 1.89 5.00 -5.92
C GLY A 227 3.36 4.58 -5.92
N PHE A 228 4.28 5.56 -5.91
CA PHE A 228 5.71 5.29 -5.78
C PHE A 228 6.07 4.64 -4.43
N LEU A 229 5.51 5.10 -3.31
CA LEU A 229 5.76 4.54 -1.98
C LEU A 229 5.36 3.07 -1.88
N ILE A 230 4.29 2.62 -2.55
CA ILE A 230 3.89 1.19 -2.57
C ILE A 230 4.95 0.31 -3.25
N THR A 231 5.74 0.85 -4.17
CA THR A 231 6.83 0.10 -4.80
C THR A 231 8.00 -0.13 -3.85
N LEU A 232 8.19 0.76 -2.87
CA LEU A 232 9.30 0.72 -1.91
C LEU A 232 8.93 0.05 -0.59
N LEU A 233 7.70 0.28 -0.12
CA LEU A 233 7.21 -0.22 1.15
C LEU A 233 6.69 -1.66 1.01
N PRO A 234 6.80 -2.47 2.08
CA PRO A 234 6.23 -3.81 2.12
C PRO A 234 4.73 -3.71 2.37
N VAL A 235 3.98 -3.28 1.36
CA VAL A 235 2.52 -3.19 1.38
C VAL A 235 1.96 -4.53 0.96
#